data_AF-A0A936AQC9-F1
#
_entry.id   AF-A0A936AQC9-F1
#
_cell.length_a   1.000
_cell.length_b   1.000
_cell.length_c   1.000
_cell.angle_alpha   90.00
_cell.angle_beta   90.00
_cell.angle_gamma   90.00
#
_symmetry.space_group_name_H-M   'P 1'
#
loop_
_entity.id
_entity.type
_entity.pdbx_description
1 polymer ?
#
loop_
_entity_poly.entity_id
_entity_poly.type
_entity_poly.pdbx_seq_one_letter_code
_entity_poly.pdbx_strand_id
1 'polypeptide(L)'
;MAVAVDGPAGFGEGHNTGCPVSFNYLIGSANLSVAMSPRRQTDLEAESVAAEFGSPLPGCDPNKSSTVLPFNGTPNGYNRLGRVLAVSNIPSRADGNDTLLVVSRIGGDMMTGAAPIGTIFGLLYDDVESSYSFNLTSNACQVKGILSNNFPRTAPRLEQVIPAGRSGWMKFWGASDIGIIGAVINRNDNILQSPNAFEGGHMLHKLTLTNTVTITIPVFPPTC
;
A
#
# COMPACT_ATOMS: atom_id res chain seq x y z
N MET A 1 -8.78 5.94 -1.75
CA MET A 1 -8.91 5.54 -3.17
C MET A 1 -9.92 6.48 -3.80
N ALA A 2 -9.64 6.98 -5.00
CA ALA A 2 -10.58 7.75 -5.80
C ALA A 2 -10.87 6.96 -7.09
N VAL A 3 -12.12 6.97 -7.53
CA VAL A 3 -12.58 6.31 -8.76
C VAL A 3 -13.46 7.32 -9.48
N ALA A 4 -13.19 7.55 -10.76
CA ALA A 4 -14.08 8.35 -11.59
C ALA A 4 -15.33 7.53 -11.92
N VAL A 5 -16.49 8.17 -11.84
CA VAL A 5 -17.79 7.56 -12.13
C VAL A 5 -18.52 8.37 -13.19
N ASP A 6 -19.42 7.71 -13.90
CA ASP A 6 -20.30 8.33 -14.88
C ASP A 6 -21.17 9.40 -14.21
N GLY A 7 -21.12 10.60 -14.79
CA GLY A 7 -21.75 11.80 -14.25
C GLY A 7 -23.23 11.93 -14.64
N PRO A 8 -23.89 13.01 -14.19
CA PRO A 8 -25.29 13.27 -14.50
C PRO A 8 -25.54 13.51 -16.00
N ALA A 9 -26.78 13.28 -16.42
CA ALA A 9 -27.21 13.52 -17.80
C ALA A 9 -27.06 15.00 -18.19
N GLY A 10 -26.59 15.27 -19.41
CA GLY A 10 -26.40 16.63 -19.95
C GLY A 10 -24.97 17.17 -19.90
N PHE A 11 -24.03 16.42 -19.33
CA PHE A 11 -22.59 16.62 -19.53
C PHE A 11 -22.10 15.78 -20.71
N GLY A 12 -20.96 16.15 -21.32
CA GLY A 12 -20.50 15.65 -22.62
C GLY A 12 -20.46 14.13 -22.81
N GLU A 13 -20.40 13.34 -21.73
CA GLU A 13 -20.47 11.86 -21.73
C GLU A 13 -21.26 11.28 -20.53
N GLY A 14 -22.06 12.09 -19.83
CA GLY A 14 -22.76 11.67 -18.61
C GLY A 14 -24.09 10.98 -18.89
N HIS A 15 -24.27 9.74 -18.42
CA HIS A 15 -25.49 8.95 -18.60
C HIS A 15 -26.27 8.70 -17.30
N ASN A 16 -25.88 9.37 -16.22
CA ASN A 16 -26.49 9.29 -14.89
C ASN A 16 -26.49 7.87 -14.28
N THR A 17 -25.49 7.05 -14.59
CA THR A 17 -25.42 5.66 -14.12
C THR A 17 -24.70 5.51 -12.78
N GLY A 18 -23.76 6.41 -12.46
CA GLY A 18 -22.88 6.26 -11.29
C GLY A 18 -21.89 5.08 -11.41
N CYS A 19 -21.84 4.43 -12.57
CA CYS A 19 -20.92 3.33 -12.84
C CYS A 19 -19.49 3.85 -12.99
N PRO A 20 -18.47 3.11 -12.54
CA PRO A 20 -17.08 3.47 -12.76
C PRO A 20 -16.77 3.64 -14.24
N VAL A 21 -16.00 4.67 -14.58
CA VAL A 21 -15.57 4.95 -15.95
C VAL A 21 -14.07 4.71 -16.09
N SER A 22 -13.65 4.42 -17.32
CA SER A 22 -12.22 4.30 -17.64
C SER A 22 -11.59 5.69 -17.66
N PHE A 23 -10.83 6.02 -16.61
CA PHE A 23 -10.25 7.36 -16.44
C PHE A 23 -8.82 7.26 -15.89
N ASN A 24 -7.85 7.24 -16.80
CA ASN A 24 -6.43 7.03 -16.50
C ASN A 24 -5.64 8.34 -16.33
N TYR A 25 -6.32 9.41 -15.91
CA TYR A 25 -5.73 10.75 -15.77
C TYR A 25 -5.63 11.24 -14.32
N LEU A 26 -6.07 10.45 -13.34
CA LEU A 26 -5.93 10.79 -11.92
C LEU A 26 -4.49 10.57 -11.46
N ILE A 27 -3.92 11.63 -10.89
CA ILE A 27 -2.65 11.63 -10.18
C ILE A 27 -2.85 12.30 -8.82
N GLY A 28 -1.95 12.02 -7.87
CA GLY A 28 -2.02 12.67 -6.57
C GLY A 28 -0.81 12.38 -5.69
N SER A 29 -0.70 13.17 -4.64
CA SER A 29 0.24 12.97 -3.55
C SER A 29 -0.41 13.43 -2.25
N ALA A 30 0.15 13.00 -1.12
CA ALA A 30 -0.29 13.44 0.20
C ALA A 30 0.92 13.76 1.07
N ASN A 31 0.87 14.91 1.74
CA ASN A 31 1.79 15.22 2.83
C ASN A 31 1.27 14.57 4.11
N LEU A 32 2.06 13.69 4.69
CA LEU A 32 1.73 12.98 5.91
C LEU A 32 2.57 13.52 7.06
N SER A 33 1.89 13.96 8.12
CA SER A 33 2.51 14.31 9.39
C SER A 33 1.99 13.39 10.48
N VAL A 34 2.80 12.41 10.88
CA VAL A 34 2.46 11.48 11.95
C VAL A 34 2.73 12.17 13.28
N ALA A 35 1.66 12.49 14.01
CA ALA A 35 1.73 13.23 15.28
C ALA A 35 2.21 12.39 16.49
N MET A 36 2.33 11.07 16.33
CA MET A 36 2.89 10.22 17.39
C MET A 36 4.33 10.62 17.66
N SER A 37 4.71 10.83 18.92
CA SER A 37 6.10 11.07 19.29
C SER A 37 6.94 9.82 19.00
N PRO A 38 8.03 9.91 18.21
CA PRO A 38 8.56 11.09 17.53
C PRO A 38 7.82 11.46 16.23
N ARG A 39 7.46 12.74 16.04
CA ARG A 39 6.84 13.28 14.80
C ARG A 39 7.64 12.85 13.57
N ARG A 40 6.96 12.30 12.57
CA ARG A 40 7.54 11.97 11.26
C ARG A 40 6.79 12.73 10.18
N GLN A 41 7.51 13.24 9.18
CA GLN A 41 6.90 13.85 8.01
C GLN A 41 7.44 13.27 6.72
N THR A 42 6.56 13.10 5.75
CA THR A 42 6.94 12.69 4.40
C THR A 42 5.85 13.09 3.42
N ASP A 43 6.25 13.30 2.18
CA ASP A 43 5.34 13.27 1.04
C ASP A 43 5.28 11.84 0.49
N LEU A 44 4.08 11.34 0.22
CA LEU A 44 3.87 10.06 -0.44
C LEU A 44 3.05 10.26 -1.70
N GLU A 45 3.43 9.56 -2.76
CA GLU A 45 2.69 9.50 -4.01
C GLU A 45 1.45 8.61 -3.85
N ALA A 46 0.36 8.99 -4.53
CA ALA A 46 -0.82 8.16 -4.63
C ALA A 46 -0.55 6.98 -5.58
N GLU A 47 -0.90 5.78 -5.13
CA GLU A 47 -0.90 4.59 -5.97
C GLU A 47 -1.96 4.73 -7.07
N SER A 48 -1.54 4.78 -8.34
CA SER A 48 -2.42 4.81 -9.50
C SER A 48 -2.55 3.42 -10.11
N VAL A 49 -3.78 3.07 -10.52
CA VAL A 49 -4.08 1.78 -11.16
C VAL A 49 -4.90 2.06 -12.40
N ALA A 50 -4.33 1.79 -13.57
CA ALA A 50 -5.01 2.04 -14.83
C ALA A 50 -6.19 1.08 -15.03
N ALA A 51 -7.27 1.62 -15.57
CA ALA A 51 -8.36 0.86 -16.15
C ALA A 51 -7.92 0.28 -17.50
N GLU A 52 -8.18 -1.02 -17.70
CA GLU A 52 -7.89 -1.77 -18.93
C GLU A 52 -9.17 -2.05 -19.74
N PHE A 53 -10.28 -1.39 -19.40
CA PHE A 53 -11.59 -1.51 -20.05
C PHE A 53 -11.99 -0.23 -20.80
N GLY A 54 -12.91 -0.38 -21.76
CA GLY A 54 -13.62 0.75 -22.36
C GLY A 54 -14.75 1.24 -21.45
N SER A 55 -14.93 2.55 -21.32
CA SER A 55 -15.91 3.16 -20.42
C SER A 55 -17.37 2.85 -20.81
N PRO A 56 -18.29 2.54 -19.86
CA PRO A 56 -18.10 2.34 -18.41
C PRO A 56 -17.67 0.90 -18.07
N LEU A 57 -17.40 0.63 -16.77
CA LEU A 57 -16.99 -0.69 -16.28
C LEU A 57 -17.93 -1.80 -16.77
N PRO A 58 -17.42 -2.81 -17.50
CA PRO A 58 -18.23 -3.91 -17.99
C PRO A 58 -18.94 -4.66 -16.86
N GLY A 59 -20.26 -4.85 -17.00
CA GLY A 59 -21.08 -5.56 -16.02
C GLY A 59 -21.56 -4.71 -14.84
N CYS A 60 -21.27 -3.40 -14.82
CA CYS A 60 -21.93 -2.49 -13.89
C CYS A 60 -23.42 -2.32 -14.26
N ASP A 61 -24.30 -2.56 -13.30
CA ASP A 61 -25.75 -2.33 -13.43
C ASP A 61 -26.14 -1.12 -12.56
N PRO A 62 -26.61 0.00 -13.16
CA PRO A 62 -26.99 1.20 -12.42
C PRO A 62 -28.17 1.00 -11.47
N ASN A 63 -28.92 -0.10 -11.61
CA ASN A 63 -30.00 -0.46 -10.69
C ASN A 63 -29.52 -1.25 -9.46
N LYS A 64 -28.23 -1.58 -9.38
CA LYS A 64 -27.61 -2.20 -8.21
C LYS A 64 -26.98 -1.14 -7.32
N SER A 65 -27.02 -1.35 -6.02
CA SER A 65 -26.40 -0.46 -5.03
C SER A 65 -24.88 -0.58 -4.97
N SER A 66 -24.29 -1.57 -5.65
CA SER A 66 -22.86 -1.81 -5.64
C SER A 66 -22.39 -2.51 -6.91
N THR A 67 -21.10 -2.37 -7.19
CA THR A 67 -20.39 -3.08 -8.25
C THR A 67 -19.03 -3.53 -7.77
N VAL A 68 -18.43 -4.50 -8.45
CA VAL A 68 -17.13 -5.06 -8.11
C VAL A 68 -16.08 -4.52 -9.07
N LEU A 69 -14.99 -3.98 -8.53
CA LEU A 69 -13.80 -3.59 -9.29
C LEU A 69 -12.81 -4.77 -9.29
N PRO A 70 -12.57 -5.44 -10.43
CA PRO A 70 -11.57 -6.49 -10.51
C PRO A 70 -10.18 -5.92 -10.85
N PHE A 71 -9.15 -6.33 -10.11
CA PHE A 71 -7.75 -5.96 -10.32
C PHE A 71 -6.97 -7.16 -10.84
N ASN A 72 -7.28 -7.58 -12.05
CA ASN A 72 -6.77 -8.82 -12.65
C ASN A 72 -5.91 -8.58 -13.91
N GLY A 73 -5.84 -7.33 -14.39
CA GLY A 73 -5.15 -6.96 -15.64
C GLY A 73 -5.79 -7.57 -16.88
N THR A 74 -7.11 -7.76 -16.87
CA THR A 74 -7.89 -8.20 -18.03
C THR A 74 -8.61 -7.02 -18.67
N PRO A 75 -9.04 -7.12 -19.95
CA PRO A 75 -9.76 -6.05 -20.65
C PRO A 75 -11.10 -5.60 -20.03
N ASN A 76 -11.55 -6.26 -18.95
CA ASN A 76 -12.78 -5.95 -18.22
C ASN A 76 -12.50 -5.48 -16.79
N GLY A 77 -11.28 -5.00 -16.51
CA GLY A 77 -10.86 -4.66 -15.16
C GLY A 77 -9.73 -3.65 -15.09
N TYR A 78 -9.17 -3.51 -13.90
CA TYR A 78 -8.00 -2.67 -13.63
C TYR A 78 -6.71 -3.49 -13.69
N ASN A 79 -5.59 -2.78 -13.81
CA ASN A 79 -4.27 -3.36 -13.66
C ASN A 79 -4.09 -4.11 -12.33
N ARG A 80 -3.15 -5.06 -12.36
CA ARG A 80 -2.85 -5.92 -11.21
C ARG A 80 -2.18 -5.12 -10.09
N LEU A 81 -2.44 -5.52 -8.86
CA LEU A 81 -1.91 -4.89 -7.65
C LEU A 81 -0.68 -5.63 -7.11
N GLY A 82 0.10 -4.95 -6.27
CA GLY A 82 1.27 -5.53 -5.61
C GLY A 82 0.92 -6.73 -4.72
N ARG A 83 1.67 -7.82 -4.88
CA ARG A 83 1.56 -9.05 -4.08
C ARG A 83 2.73 -9.22 -3.12
N VAL A 84 3.94 -9.04 -3.64
CA VAL A 84 5.18 -9.01 -2.85
C VAL A 84 5.67 -7.58 -2.85
N LEU A 85 5.85 -7.02 -1.66
CA LEU A 85 6.44 -5.70 -1.48
C LEU A 85 7.85 -5.82 -0.93
N ALA A 86 8.68 -4.84 -1.26
CA ALA A 86 10.02 -4.72 -0.71
C ALA A 86 10.29 -3.31 -0.19
N VAL A 87 11.04 -3.28 0.90
CA VAL A 87 11.65 -2.08 1.45
C VAL A 87 13.13 -2.14 1.12
N SER A 88 13.63 -1.14 0.41
CA SER A 88 15.04 -0.98 0.13
C SER A 88 15.70 -0.11 1.21
N ASN A 89 17.00 -0.34 1.43
CA ASN A 89 17.86 0.50 2.25
C ASN A 89 17.29 0.89 3.63
N ILE A 90 16.92 -0.10 4.44
CA ILE A 90 16.53 0.07 5.84
C ILE A 90 17.79 0.50 6.62
N PRO A 91 17.83 1.72 7.18
CA PRO A 91 19.00 2.18 7.91
C PRO A 91 19.04 1.57 9.32
N SER A 92 20.25 1.43 9.89
CA SER A 92 20.39 0.87 11.23
C SER A 92 19.69 1.74 12.28
N ARG A 93 18.89 1.09 13.12
CA ARG A 93 18.27 1.70 14.29
C ARG A 93 19.30 2.12 15.34
N ALA A 94 20.43 1.42 15.43
CA ALA A 94 21.50 1.76 16.37
C ALA A 94 22.12 3.14 16.08
N ASP A 95 21.99 3.63 14.84
CA ASP A 95 22.43 4.98 14.44
C ASP A 95 21.36 6.06 14.69
N GLY A 96 20.31 5.74 15.46
CA GLY A 96 19.22 6.65 15.81
C GLY A 96 18.09 6.73 14.78
N ASN A 97 18.05 5.82 13.81
CA ASN A 97 16.96 5.76 12.83
C ASN A 97 15.70 5.11 13.41
N ASP A 98 14.56 5.74 13.18
CA ASP A 98 13.26 5.30 13.67
C ASP A 98 12.27 5.06 12.50
N THR A 99 12.50 3.96 11.78
CA THR A 99 11.74 3.60 10.57
C THR A 99 10.36 3.02 10.93
N LEU A 100 9.30 3.73 10.58
CA LEU A 100 7.92 3.27 10.62
C LEU A 100 7.58 2.56 9.31
N LEU A 101 7.17 1.29 9.40
CA LEU A 101 6.56 0.55 8.30
C LEU A 101 5.04 0.64 8.40
N VAL A 102 4.37 0.94 7.28
CA VAL A 102 2.91 0.87 7.15
C VAL A 102 2.57 -0.02 5.96
N VAL A 103 1.70 -1.00 6.17
CA VAL A 103 1.21 -1.91 5.13
C VAL A 103 -0.30 -1.98 5.21
N SER A 104 -0.98 -1.78 4.10
CA SER A 104 -2.44 -1.87 4.00
C SER A 104 -2.84 -2.90 2.95
N ARG A 105 -3.91 -3.66 3.25
CA ARG A 105 -4.55 -4.53 2.27
C ARG A 105 -5.46 -3.73 1.37
N ILE A 106 -5.43 -4.04 0.09
CA ILE A 106 -6.42 -3.60 -0.89
C ILE A 106 -7.40 -4.75 -1.11
N GLY A 107 -8.67 -4.51 -0.82
CA GLY A 107 -9.75 -5.50 -0.94
C GLY A 107 -10.84 -5.31 0.12
N GLY A 108 -11.92 -6.06 -0.02
CA GLY A 108 -13.11 -5.96 0.84
C GLY A 108 -14.22 -5.17 0.19
N ASP A 109 -15.09 -4.59 1.01
CA ASP A 109 -16.28 -3.88 0.56
C ASP A 109 -16.29 -2.48 1.16
N MET A 110 -16.28 -1.44 0.33
CA MET A 110 -16.26 -0.05 0.80
C MET A 110 -17.55 0.37 1.51
N MET A 111 -18.63 -0.42 1.40
CA MET A 111 -19.86 -0.21 2.17
C MET A 111 -19.76 -0.73 3.60
N THR A 112 -18.97 -1.78 3.85
CA THR A 112 -18.91 -2.44 5.18
C THR A 112 -17.55 -2.32 5.86
N GLY A 113 -16.48 -2.23 5.09
CA GLY A 113 -15.10 -2.16 5.56
C GLY A 113 -14.11 -2.92 4.67
N ALA A 114 -12.85 -2.48 4.74
CA ALA A 114 -11.74 -3.16 4.06
C ALA A 114 -11.46 -4.54 4.67
N ALA A 115 -11.02 -5.48 3.82
CA ALA A 115 -10.67 -6.82 4.26
C ALA A 115 -9.42 -6.82 5.17
N PRO A 116 -9.34 -7.74 6.16
CA PRO A 116 -8.19 -7.83 7.05
C PRO A 116 -6.94 -8.29 6.31
N ILE A 117 -5.75 -7.86 6.73
CA ILE A 117 -4.49 -8.23 6.09
C ILE A 117 -4.14 -9.72 6.29
N GLY A 118 -4.54 -10.30 7.43
CA GLY A 118 -4.24 -11.68 7.78
C GLY A 118 -2.77 -11.88 8.18
N THR A 119 -2.22 -13.03 7.81
CA THR A 119 -0.81 -13.37 8.05
C THR A 119 0.05 -12.87 6.89
N ILE A 120 1.16 -12.21 7.21
CA ILE A 120 2.23 -11.83 6.29
C ILE A 120 3.48 -12.63 6.65
N PHE A 121 4.13 -13.18 5.62
CA PHE A 121 5.47 -13.76 5.70
C PHE A 121 6.48 -12.79 5.10
N GLY A 122 7.69 -12.79 5.61
CA GLY A 122 8.75 -11.97 5.04
C GLY A 122 10.15 -12.48 5.34
N LEU A 123 11.09 -11.88 4.62
CA LEU A 123 12.52 -12.11 4.72
C LEU A 123 13.20 -10.75 4.89
N LEU A 124 13.96 -10.61 5.97
CA LEU A 124 14.89 -9.50 6.21
C LEU A 124 16.27 -9.93 5.73
N TYR A 125 16.97 -9.03 5.07
CA TYR A 125 18.31 -9.23 4.55
C TYR A 125 19.25 -8.20 5.15
N ASP A 126 20.46 -8.63 5.50
CA ASP A 126 21.58 -7.74 5.82
C ASP A 126 22.26 -7.22 4.53
N ASP A 127 23.33 -6.45 4.68
CA ASP A 127 24.10 -5.86 3.59
C ASP A 127 24.94 -6.87 2.80
N VAL A 128 25.06 -8.10 3.30
CA VAL A 128 25.70 -9.24 2.61
C VAL A 128 24.67 -10.27 2.11
N GLU A 129 23.39 -9.90 2.09
CA GLU A 129 22.26 -10.69 1.59
C GLU A 129 21.96 -11.99 2.35
N SER A 130 22.36 -12.10 3.62
CA SER A 130 21.91 -13.20 4.48
C SER A 130 20.45 -13.01 4.86
N SER A 131 19.62 -14.03 4.66
CA SER A 131 18.17 -13.94 4.86
C SER A 131 17.71 -14.42 6.23
N TYR A 132 16.80 -13.68 6.85
CA TYR A 132 16.19 -13.99 8.15
C TYR A 132 14.67 -13.87 8.05
N SER A 133 13.96 -14.96 8.31
CA SER A 133 12.50 -14.99 8.18
C SER A 133 11.79 -14.32 9.34
N PHE A 134 10.63 -13.74 9.04
CA PHE A 134 9.65 -13.30 10.03
C PHE A 134 8.23 -13.59 9.56
N ASN A 135 7.29 -13.55 10.49
CA ASN A 135 5.88 -13.44 10.19
C ASN A 135 5.22 -12.42 11.11
N LEU A 136 4.09 -11.89 10.65
CA LEU A 136 3.21 -11.05 11.44
C LEU A 136 1.77 -11.39 11.09
N THR A 137 0.85 -11.30 12.05
CA THR A 137 -0.56 -11.56 11.82
C THR A 137 -1.37 -10.41 12.38
N SER A 138 -2.34 -9.92 11.61
CA SER A 138 -3.25 -8.87 12.04
C SER A 138 -4.65 -9.09 11.46
N ASN A 139 -5.66 -8.88 12.31
CA ASN A 139 -7.07 -8.87 11.90
C ASN A 139 -7.53 -7.48 11.43
N ALA A 140 -6.63 -6.49 11.39
CA ALA A 140 -6.92 -5.18 10.80
C ALA A 140 -6.58 -5.17 9.31
N CYS A 141 -7.17 -4.23 8.57
CA CYS A 141 -6.83 -3.96 7.16
C CYS A 141 -5.46 -3.29 6.99
N GLN A 142 -4.86 -2.80 8.07
CA GLN A 142 -3.57 -2.14 8.09
C GLN A 142 -2.71 -2.64 9.25
N VAL A 143 -1.42 -2.79 8.98
CA VAL A 143 -0.37 -3.01 9.97
C VAL A 143 0.55 -1.81 9.95
N LYS A 144 0.86 -1.29 11.13
CA LYS A 144 1.87 -0.25 11.32
C LYS A 144 2.77 -0.65 12.47
N GLY A 145 4.07 -0.45 12.31
CA GLY A 145 5.01 -0.77 13.37
C GLY A 145 6.38 -0.20 13.09
N ILE A 146 7.07 0.15 14.17
CA ILE A 146 8.43 0.65 14.13
C ILE A 146 9.37 -0.54 13.99
N LEU A 147 10.27 -0.48 13.02
CA LEU A 147 11.33 -1.47 12.83
C LEU A 147 12.25 -1.49 14.06
N SER A 148 12.27 -2.62 14.75
CA SER A 148 12.92 -2.82 16.05
C SER A 148 13.14 -4.30 16.32
N ASN A 149 13.80 -4.62 17.44
CA ASN A 149 13.94 -6.00 17.92
C ASN A 149 12.60 -6.71 18.23
N ASN A 150 11.50 -5.97 18.28
CA ASN A 150 10.15 -6.47 18.55
C ASN A 150 9.25 -6.51 17.31
N PHE A 151 9.60 -5.80 16.23
CA PHE A 151 8.78 -5.71 15.03
C PHE A 151 9.63 -5.42 13.79
N PRO A 152 9.53 -6.24 12.72
CA PRO A 152 9.09 -7.63 12.76
C PRO A 152 10.05 -8.48 13.61
N ARG A 153 9.54 -9.53 14.28
CA ARG A 153 10.39 -10.40 15.09
C ARG A 153 11.14 -11.39 14.19
N THR A 154 12.45 -11.22 14.07
CA THR A 154 13.39 -12.17 13.44
C THR A 154 14.24 -12.89 14.50
N ALA A 155 14.95 -13.94 14.08
CA ALA A 155 16.02 -14.57 14.85
C ALA A 155 17.25 -14.76 13.94
N PRO A 156 18.38 -14.07 14.16
CA PRO A 156 18.68 -13.05 15.19
C PRO A 156 17.79 -11.80 15.12
N ARG A 157 17.86 -10.93 16.15
CA ARG A 157 17.01 -9.73 16.25
C ARG A 157 17.40 -8.67 15.22
N LEU A 158 16.48 -7.78 14.87
CA LEU A 158 16.67 -6.79 13.81
C LEU A 158 17.96 -5.96 13.97
N GLU A 159 18.28 -5.47 15.16
CA GLU A 159 19.50 -4.68 15.39
C GLU A 159 20.79 -5.52 15.31
N GLN A 160 20.69 -6.84 15.38
CA GLN A 160 21.83 -7.74 15.12
C GLN A 160 21.97 -8.06 13.64
N VAL A 161 20.85 -8.12 12.91
CA VAL A 161 20.83 -8.30 11.45
C VAL A 161 21.31 -7.02 10.75
N ILE A 162 20.89 -5.85 11.23
CA ILE A 162 21.31 -4.53 10.72
C ILE A 162 22.02 -3.77 11.85
N PRO A 163 23.29 -4.07 12.14
CA PRO A 163 24.06 -3.40 13.18
C PRO A 163 24.38 -1.95 12.81
N ALA A 164 24.92 -1.19 13.76
CA ALA A 164 25.32 0.20 13.56
C ALA A 164 26.23 0.37 12.33
N GLY A 165 26.00 1.42 11.55
CA GLY A 165 26.73 1.71 10.32
C GLY A 165 26.41 0.81 9.12
N ARG A 166 25.43 -0.10 9.23
CA ARG A 166 24.96 -0.95 8.12
C ARG A 166 23.53 -0.59 7.71
N SER A 167 23.15 -1.07 6.53
CA SER A 167 21.77 -1.07 6.06
C SER A 167 21.35 -2.49 5.68
N GLY A 168 20.04 -2.68 5.56
CA GLY A 168 19.48 -3.93 5.06
C GLY A 168 18.31 -3.67 4.14
N TRP A 169 17.61 -4.72 3.77
CA TRP A 169 16.38 -4.62 3.01
C TRP A 169 15.45 -5.76 3.39
N MET A 170 14.17 -5.64 3.09
CA MET A 170 13.25 -6.75 3.34
C MET A 170 12.23 -6.89 2.24
N LYS A 171 11.71 -8.09 2.08
CA LYS A 171 10.54 -8.36 1.25
C LYS A 171 9.52 -9.17 2.02
N PHE A 172 8.24 -8.95 1.73
CA PHE A 172 7.15 -9.64 2.40
C PHE A 172 5.92 -9.77 1.52
N TRP A 173 5.06 -10.72 1.86
CA TRP A 173 3.85 -11.08 1.13
C TRP A 173 2.80 -11.67 2.06
N GLY A 174 1.52 -11.59 1.67
CA GLY A 174 0.44 -12.26 2.39
C GLY A 174 0.52 -13.79 2.26
N ALA A 175 0.08 -14.51 3.29
CA ALA A 175 -0.07 -15.95 3.27
C ALA A 175 -1.06 -16.41 2.18
N SER A 176 -2.15 -15.65 2.03
CA SER A 176 -3.10 -15.78 0.92
C SER A 176 -2.71 -14.85 -0.23
N ASP A 177 -3.22 -15.12 -1.43
CA ASP A 177 -3.04 -14.21 -2.56
C ASP A 177 -3.89 -12.95 -2.33
N ILE A 178 -3.23 -11.86 -1.92
CA ILE A 178 -3.86 -10.59 -1.57
C ILE A 178 -3.08 -9.42 -2.18
N GLY A 179 -3.80 -8.33 -2.47
CA GLY A 179 -3.21 -7.06 -2.86
C GLY A 179 -2.78 -6.28 -1.64
N ILE A 180 -1.54 -5.84 -1.62
CA ILE A 180 -0.97 -5.01 -0.56
C ILE A 180 -0.29 -3.79 -1.14
N ILE A 181 -0.41 -2.68 -0.42
CA ILE A 181 0.38 -1.47 -0.62
C ILE A 181 1.06 -1.13 0.69
N GLY A 182 2.13 -0.36 0.64
CA GLY A 182 2.79 0.09 1.85
C GLY A 182 3.68 1.28 1.61
N ALA A 183 4.13 1.84 2.71
CA ALA A 183 5.12 2.90 2.75
C ALA A 183 6.03 2.70 3.95
N VAL A 184 7.23 3.28 3.87
CA VAL A 184 8.12 3.45 5.01
C VAL A 184 8.40 4.92 5.23
N ILE A 185 8.52 5.29 6.49
CA ILE A 185 8.77 6.65 6.93
C ILE A 185 9.84 6.60 8.00
N ASN A 186 11.01 7.15 7.71
CA ASN A 186 12.12 7.22 8.63
C ASN A 186 12.24 8.61 9.25
N ARG A 187 12.74 8.63 10.49
CA ARG A 187 13.21 9.84 11.15
C ARG A 187 14.53 9.53 11.83
N ASN A 188 15.41 10.53 11.86
CA ASN A 188 16.61 10.53 12.68
C ASN A 188 16.84 11.97 13.18
N ASP A 189 17.07 12.17 14.47
CA ASP A 189 17.26 13.51 15.04
C ASP A 189 18.66 14.08 14.76
N ASN A 190 19.59 13.24 14.28
CA ASN A 190 20.98 13.60 14.02
C ASN A 190 21.24 13.95 12.55
N ILE A 191 20.24 14.35 11.77
CA ILE A 191 20.37 14.67 10.32
C ILE A 191 21.45 15.70 9.99
N LEU A 192 21.78 16.60 10.94
CA LEU A 192 22.85 17.60 10.77
C LEU A 192 24.23 17.10 11.24
N GLN A 193 24.30 15.95 11.89
CA GLN A 193 25.51 15.46 12.57
C GLN A 193 25.99 14.08 12.09
N SER A 194 25.13 13.30 11.41
CA SER A 194 25.46 11.96 10.91
C SER A 194 25.11 11.82 9.43
N PRO A 195 26.05 11.41 8.57
CA PRO A 195 25.77 11.14 7.16
C PRO A 195 24.72 10.04 6.94
N ASN A 196 24.56 9.13 7.91
CA ASN A 196 23.61 8.03 7.87
C ASN A 196 22.25 8.39 8.50
N ALA A 197 22.10 9.62 8.99
CA ALA A 197 20.82 10.10 9.49
C ALA A 197 19.92 10.53 8.33
N PHE A 198 18.79 9.86 8.20
CA PHE A 198 17.82 10.10 7.14
C PHE A 198 16.46 10.50 7.72
N GLU A 199 15.81 11.48 7.10
CA GLU A 199 14.42 11.83 7.38
C GLU A 199 13.65 11.86 6.05
N GLY A 200 12.50 11.18 6.02
CA GLY A 200 11.67 11.08 4.83
C GLY A 200 11.05 9.69 4.67
N GLY A 201 10.36 9.48 3.57
CA GLY A 201 9.63 8.24 3.32
C GLY A 201 9.35 8.02 1.85
N HIS A 202 8.92 6.81 1.53
CA HIS A 202 8.56 6.43 0.17
C HIS A 202 7.60 5.24 0.17
N MET A 203 6.91 5.08 -0.95
CA MET A 203 6.10 3.90 -1.23
C MET A 203 6.99 2.67 -1.44
N LEU A 204 6.49 1.50 -1.06
CA LEU A 204 7.26 0.27 -1.19
C LEU A 204 7.32 -0.22 -2.65
N HIS A 205 8.44 -0.86 -2.98
CA HIS A 205 8.64 -1.45 -4.30
C HIS A 205 7.76 -2.69 -4.46
N LYS A 206 7.07 -2.78 -5.61
CA LYS A 206 6.28 -3.97 -5.98
C LYS A 206 7.19 -4.94 -6.73
N LEU A 207 7.43 -6.11 -6.14
CA LEU A 207 8.27 -7.14 -6.76
C LEU A 207 7.46 -8.12 -7.62
N THR A 208 6.23 -8.41 -7.21
CA THR A 208 5.30 -9.25 -7.99
C THR A 208 3.88 -8.72 -7.85
N LEU A 209 3.01 -9.16 -8.75
CA LEU A 209 1.62 -8.72 -8.84
C LEU A 209 0.66 -9.88 -8.59
N THR A 210 -0.55 -9.58 -8.12
CA THR A 210 -1.67 -10.53 -7.93
C THR A 210 -2.80 -10.22 -8.90
N ASN A 211 -3.54 -11.26 -9.30
CA ASN A 211 -4.68 -11.16 -10.22
C ASN A 211 -6.03 -11.53 -9.56
N THR A 212 -6.07 -11.72 -8.25
CA THR A 212 -7.26 -12.19 -7.52
C THR A 212 -8.00 -11.09 -6.75
N VAL A 213 -7.46 -9.86 -6.76
CA VAL A 213 -7.98 -8.79 -5.91
C VAL A 213 -9.25 -8.20 -6.51
N THR A 214 -10.25 -8.05 -5.65
CA THR A 214 -11.50 -7.36 -5.94
C THR A 214 -11.86 -6.40 -4.82
N ILE A 215 -12.49 -5.29 -5.17
CA ILE A 215 -13.09 -4.36 -4.22
C ILE A 215 -14.56 -4.16 -4.60
N THR A 216 -15.48 -4.32 -3.65
CA THR A 216 -16.85 -3.87 -3.83
C THR A 216 -16.93 -2.38 -3.52
N ILE A 217 -17.50 -1.60 -4.43
CA ILE A 217 -17.78 -0.19 -4.23
C ILE A 217 -19.29 0.06 -4.34
N PRO A 218 -19.81 1.09 -3.67
CA PRO A 218 -21.19 1.48 -3.90
C PRO A 218 -21.36 2.12 -5.29
N VAL A 219 -22.53 1.92 -5.87
CA VAL A 219 -22.99 2.60 -7.10
C VAL A 219 -24.21 3.42 -6.71
N PHE A 220 -24.12 4.73 -6.94
CA PHE A 220 -25.22 5.66 -6.72
C PHE A 220 -25.43 6.47 -7.99
N PRO A 221 -26.64 6.45 -8.57
CA PRO A 221 -26.99 7.41 -9.61
C PRO A 221 -26.80 8.83 -9.07
N PRO A 222 -26.13 9.73 -9.80
CA PRO A 222 -26.00 11.12 -9.40
C PRO A 222 -27.39 11.74 -9.15
N THR A 223 -27.59 12.33 -7.97
CA THR A 223 -28.77 13.14 -7.68
C THR A 223 -28.46 14.59 -8.07
N CYS A 224 -29.16 15.09 -9.09
CA CYS A 224 -29.14 16.51 -9.46
C CYS A 224 -29.86 17.37 -8.42
#